data_AF-A0A7H8Z2D8-F1
#
_entry.id   AF-A0A7H8Z2D8-F1
#
_cell.length_a   1.000
_cell.length_b   1.000
_cell.length_c   1.000
_cell.angle_alpha   90.00
_cell.angle_beta   90.00
_cell.angle_gamma   90.00
#
_symmetry.space_group_name_H-M   'P 1'
#
loop_
_entity.id
_entity.type
_entity.pdbx_description
1 polymer ?
#
loop_
_entity_poly.entity_id
_entity_poly.type
_entity_poly.pdbx_seq_one_letter_code
_entity_poly.pdbx_strand_id
1 'polypeptide(L)'
;MRPEQPAGEAKRCPAWCVVNHDVASDEFDGIVHESAHLPVAGVVPQRGHGSDGGPERLAVPTELYLVRYQYAGEADEWLYLGDGYHGLDISPETARRLRWAIGRLMEAKSARR
;
A
#
# COMPACT_ATOMS: atom_id res chain seq x y z
N MET A 1 -19.92 17.53 20.90
CA MET A 1 -20.84 16.41 20.64
C MET A 1 -20.53 15.89 19.25
N ARG A 2 -19.74 14.82 19.15
CA ARG A 2 -19.47 14.12 17.89
C ARG A 2 -20.72 13.28 17.60
N PRO A 3 -21.30 13.29 16.38
CA PRO A 3 -22.40 12.39 16.08
C PRO A 3 -21.87 10.97 16.23
N GLU A 4 -22.44 10.25 17.19
CA GLU A 4 -22.24 8.83 17.40
C GLU A 4 -22.72 8.14 16.12
N GLN A 5 -21.79 7.60 15.33
CA GLN A 5 -22.15 6.76 14.19
C GLN A 5 -23.01 5.61 14.72
N PRO A 6 -24.14 5.30 14.07
CA PRO A 6 -25.04 4.26 14.55
C PRO A 6 -24.26 2.95 14.66
N ALA A 7 -24.28 2.36 15.86
CA ALA A 7 -23.65 1.09 16.24
C ALA A 7 -24.30 -0.13 15.56
N GLY A 8 -24.39 -0.08 14.23
CA GLY A 8 -25.08 -1.07 13.41
C GLY A 8 -24.51 -1.21 11.99
N GLU A 9 -23.47 -0.46 11.62
CA GLU A 9 -22.83 -0.53 10.30
C GLU A 9 -21.44 -1.20 10.29
N ALA A 10 -21.07 -1.95 11.33
CA ALA A 10 -19.94 -2.89 11.27
C ALA A 10 -20.27 -4.16 10.43
N LYS A 11 -21.14 -4.06 9.41
CA LYS A 11 -22.02 -5.19 9.08
C LYS A 11 -21.65 -6.13 7.95
N ARG A 12 -20.74 -5.83 7.03
CA ARG A 12 -20.22 -6.84 6.09
C ARG A 12 -18.82 -6.47 5.64
N CYS A 13 -17.99 -7.49 5.45
CA CYS A 13 -16.73 -7.34 4.75
C CYS A 13 -16.95 -6.57 3.43
N PRO A 14 -16.15 -5.54 3.13
CA PRO A 14 -16.24 -4.84 1.86
C PRO A 14 -16.13 -5.82 0.69
N ALA A 15 -16.85 -5.56 -0.41
CA ALA A 15 -16.88 -6.48 -1.56
C ALA A 15 -15.52 -6.70 -2.24
N TRP A 16 -14.54 -5.82 -1.97
CA TRP A 16 -13.17 -5.92 -2.45
C TRP A 16 -12.25 -6.70 -1.49
N CYS A 17 -12.70 -6.98 -0.27
CA CYS A 17 -11.94 -7.72 0.74
C CYS A 17 -11.82 -9.18 0.31
N VAL A 18 -10.60 -9.72 0.35
CA VAL A 18 -10.32 -11.14 0.05
C VAL A 18 -9.91 -11.94 1.30
N VAL A 19 -9.73 -11.27 2.43
CA VAL A 19 -9.42 -11.91 3.71
C VAL A 19 -10.64 -12.65 4.22
N ASN A 20 -10.45 -13.92 4.58
CA ASN A 20 -11.51 -14.72 5.19
C ASN A 20 -11.62 -14.38 6.67
N HIS A 21 -12.59 -13.52 7.01
CA HIS A 21 -12.92 -13.21 8.38
C HIS A 21 -13.94 -14.22 8.91
N ASP A 22 -13.60 -14.91 9.99
CA ASP A 22 -14.60 -15.71 10.71
C ASP A 22 -15.56 -14.76 11.43
N VAL A 23 -16.80 -14.69 10.93
CA VAL A 23 -17.87 -13.83 11.43
C VAL A 23 -18.38 -14.21 12.83
N ALA A 24 -17.85 -15.28 13.43
CA ALA A 24 -18.27 -15.79 14.73
C ALA A 24 -17.57 -15.16 15.95
N SER A 25 -16.52 -14.35 15.76
CA SER A 25 -15.85 -13.66 16.85
C SER A 25 -16.42 -12.25 17.03
N ASP A 26 -17.09 -12.00 18.15
CA ASP A 26 -17.64 -10.69 18.54
C ASP A 26 -16.56 -9.63 18.86
N GLU A 27 -15.27 -9.96 18.74
CA GLU A 27 -14.16 -8.99 18.77
C GLU A 27 -13.89 -8.45 17.36
N PHE A 28 -14.54 -7.34 17.01
CA PHE A 28 -14.23 -6.56 15.81
C PHE A 28 -12.97 -5.69 15.94
N ASP A 29 -12.35 -5.67 17.12
CA ASP A 29 -11.18 -4.85 17.40
C ASP A 29 -9.96 -5.43 16.66
N GLY A 30 -9.43 -4.68 15.70
CA GLY A 30 -8.26 -5.08 14.90
C GLY A 30 -8.55 -5.92 13.65
N ILE A 31 -9.81 -6.09 13.24
CA ILE A 31 -10.11 -6.68 11.93
C ILE A 31 -9.61 -5.74 10.82
N VAL A 32 -8.77 -6.26 9.91
CA VAL A 32 -8.28 -5.53 8.74
C VAL A 32 -8.83 -6.18 7.47
N HIS A 33 -9.59 -5.41 6.71
CA HIS A 33 -10.01 -5.80 5.37
C HIS A 33 -8.90 -5.50 4.39
N GLU A 34 -8.52 -6.47 3.55
CA GLU A 34 -7.48 -6.30 2.54
C GLU A 34 -7.94 -6.77 1.16
N SER A 35 -7.57 -6.03 0.11
CA SER A 35 -7.77 -6.45 -1.27
C SER A 35 -6.77 -7.53 -1.67
N ALA A 36 -7.02 -8.19 -2.80
CA ALA A 36 -5.97 -8.97 -3.45
C ALA A 36 -4.71 -8.11 -3.67
N HIS A 37 -3.55 -8.70 -3.45
CA HIS A 37 -2.28 -8.06 -3.74
C HIS A 37 -2.16 -7.87 -5.24
N LEU A 38 -1.93 -6.63 -5.67
CA LEU A 38 -1.62 -6.32 -7.06
C LEU A 38 -0.10 -6.28 -7.22
N PRO A 39 0.53 -7.29 -7.84
CA PRO A 39 1.97 -7.29 -8.06
C PRO A 39 2.37 -6.28 -9.15
N VAL A 40 3.49 -5.61 -8.91
CA VAL A 40 4.11 -4.62 -9.79
C VAL A 40 5.59 -4.93 -9.88
N ALA A 41 6.05 -5.31 -11.08
CA ALA A 41 7.46 -5.50 -11.33
C ALA A 41 8.21 -4.17 -11.16
N GLY A 42 9.26 -4.19 -10.34
CA GLY A 42 10.04 -3.02 -9.98
C GLY A 42 11.54 -3.31 -9.95
N VAL A 43 12.30 -2.24 -9.76
CA VAL A 43 13.76 -2.30 -9.55
C VAL A 43 14.08 -1.36 -8.39
N VAL A 44 14.66 -1.89 -7.33
CA VAL A 44 14.99 -1.14 -6.12
C VAL A 44 16.51 -1.06 -5.92
N PRO A 45 17.05 0.05 -5.41
CA PRO A 45 18.46 0.15 -5.09
C PRO A 45 18.75 -0.58 -3.78
N GLN A 46 19.65 -1.57 -3.81
CA GLN A 46 20.15 -2.24 -2.62
C GLN A 46 21.63 -1.93 -2.40
N ARG A 47 22.04 -1.78 -1.13
CA ARG A 47 23.47 -1.67 -0.80
C ARG A 47 24.11 -3.05 -0.92
N GLY A 48 25.15 -3.15 -1.73
CA GLY A 48 25.97 -4.33 -1.86
C GLY A 48 27.45 -3.97 -1.89
N HIS A 49 28.27 -4.95 -2.25
CA HIS A 49 29.68 -4.75 -2.54
C HIS A 49 29.91 -4.98 -4.02
N GLY A 50 30.61 -4.04 -4.67
CA GLY A 50 31.05 -4.18 -6.05
C GLY A 50 32.17 -5.21 -6.19
N SER A 51 32.62 -5.41 -7.43
CA SER A 51 33.67 -6.41 -7.74
C SER A 51 35.00 -6.13 -7.01
N ASP A 52 35.26 -4.87 -6.66
CA ASP A 52 36.43 -4.44 -5.90
C ASP A 52 36.21 -4.49 -4.37
N GLY A 53 35.09 -5.06 -3.90
CA GLY A 53 34.74 -5.14 -2.49
C GLY A 53 34.31 -3.82 -1.86
N GLY A 54 34.27 -2.72 -2.61
CA GLY A 54 33.78 -1.42 -2.17
C GLY A 54 32.24 -1.33 -2.14
N PRO A 55 31.65 -0.42 -1.34
CA PRO A 55 30.20 -0.27 -1.27
C PRO A 55 29.62 0.23 -2.60
N GLU A 56 28.61 -0.47 -3.11
CA GLU A 56 27.92 -0.14 -4.36
C GLU A 56 26.40 -0.19 -4.18
N ARG A 57 25.65 0.53 -5.03
CA ARG A 57 24.19 0.38 -5.13
C ARG A 57 23.85 -0.50 -6.33
N LEU A 58 23.31 -1.68 -6.06
CA LEU A 58 22.87 -2.61 -7.09
C LEU A 58 21.40 -2.34 -7.45
N ALA A 59 21.10 -2.41 -8.74
CA ALA A 59 19.73 -2.37 -9.25
C ALA A 59 19.14 -3.78 -9.20
N VAL A 60 18.34 -4.05 -8.16
CA VAL A 60 17.83 -5.39 -7.90
C VAL A 60 16.39 -5.49 -8.41
N PRO A 61 16.07 -6.46 -9.29
CA PRO A 61 14.68 -6.76 -9.63
C PRO A 61 13.88 -7.13 -8.38
N THR A 62 12.71 -6.55 -8.23
CA THR A 62 11.89 -6.73 -7.03
C THR A 62 10.42 -6.66 -7.41
N GLU A 63 9.60 -7.47 -6.77
CA GLU A 63 8.15 -7.39 -6.90
C GLU A 63 7.61 -6.49 -5.77
N LEU A 64 6.91 -5.43 -6.15
CA LEU A 64 6.19 -4.57 -5.22
C LEU A 64 4.70 -4.94 -5.26
N TYR A 65 4.03 -4.83 -4.13
CA TYR A 65 2.60 -5.04 -3.99
C TYR A 65 1.92 -3.71 -3.76
N LEU A 66 0.82 -3.49 -4.48
CA LEU A 66 -0.16 -2.48 -4.14
C LEU A 66 -1.37 -3.18 -3.50
N VAL A 67 -1.70 -2.80 -2.28
CA VAL A 67 -2.79 -3.42 -1.50
C VAL A 67 -3.69 -2.31 -0.96
N ARG A 68 -5.00 -2.45 -1.13
CA ARG A 68 -5.99 -1.62 -0.44
C ARG A 68 -6.35 -2.28 0.87
N TYR A 69 -6.35 -1.51 1.95
CA TYR A 69 -6.81 -2.00 3.24
C TYR A 69 -7.65 -0.99 4.02
N GLN A 70 -8.43 -1.49 4.98
CA GLN A 70 -9.28 -0.70 5.86
C GLN A 70 -9.45 -1.42 7.20
N TYR A 71 -9.36 -0.70 8.31
CA TYR A 71 -9.71 -1.23 9.63
C TYR A 71 -11.23 -1.29 9.79
N ALA A 72 -11.74 -2.40 10.30
CA ALA A 72 -13.17 -2.57 10.52
C ALA A 72 -13.71 -1.50 11.47
N GLY A 73 -14.84 -0.90 11.12
CA GLY A 73 -15.45 0.20 11.88
C GLY A 73 -14.81 1.57 11.65
N GLU A 74 -13.69 1.64 10.91
CA GLU A 74 -13.11 2.90 10.48
C GLU A 74 -13.61 3.28 9.08
N ALA A 75 -13.79 4.59 8.86
CA ALA A 75 -14.21 5.12 7.56
C ALA A 75 -13.05 5.25 6.58
N ASP A 76 -11.83 5.40 7.12
CA ASP A 76 -10.64 5.67 6.31
C ASP A 76 -10.14 4.41 5.62
N GLU A 77 -9.70 4.59 4.37
CA GLU A 77 -9.09 3.55 3.57
C GLU A 77 -7.65 3.94 3.27
N TRP A 78 -6.81 2.92 3.15
CA TRP A 78 -5.39 3.06 2.96
C TRP A 78 -4.92 2.22 1.78
N LEU A 79 -3.82 2.65 1.16
CA LEU A 79 -3.09 1.91 0.15
C LEU A 79 -1.68 1.67 0.67
N TYR A 80 -1.29 0.41 0.76
CA TYR A 80 0.08 -0.01 0.99
C TYR A 80 0.78 -0.19 -0.36
N LEU A 81 1.97 0.41 -0.52
CA LEU A 81 2.89 0.15 -1.61
C LEU A 81 4.23 -0.33 -1.04
N GLY A 82 4.63 -1.57 -1.29
CA GLY A 82 5.90 -2.09 -0.77
C GLY A 82 6.21 -3.53 -1.15
N ASP A 83 7.32 -4.07 -0.66
CA ASP A 83 7.79 -5.43 -0.94
C ASP A 83 7.36 -6.46 0.12
N GLY A 84 6.49 -6.07 1.05
CA GLY A 84 6.08 -6.87 2.21
C GLY A 84 6.98 -6.69 3.45
N TYR A 85 8.17 -6.11 3.29
CA TYR A 85 9.10 -5.80 4.38
C TYR A 85 9.28 -4.29 4.57
N HIS A 86 9.31 -3.56 3.47
CA HIS A 86 9.45 -2.12 3.38
C HIS A 86 8.35 -1.57 2.48
N GLY A 87 7.64 -0.56 2.95
CA GLY A 87 6.59 0.04 2.17
C GLY A 87 6.17 1.41 2.67
N LEU A 88 5.15 1.92 2.02
CA LEU A 88 4.55 3.20 2.30
C LEU A 88 3.04 3.05 2.30
N ASP A 89 2.42 3.43 3.42
CA ASP A 89 0.98 3.53 3.58
C ASP A 89 0.53 4.97 3.28
N ILE A 90 -0.42 5.11 2.36
CA ILE A 90 -0.95 6.40 1.94
C ILE A 90 -2.45 6.33 1.69
N SER A 91 -3.13 7.45 1.92
CA SER A 91 -4.53 7.57 1.53
C SER A 91 -4.71 7.53 0.00
N PRO A 92 -5.89 7.12 -0.51
CA PRO A 92 -6.21 7.17 -1.93
C PRO A 92 -5.99 8.54 -2.58
N GLU A 93 -6.30 9.64 -1.90
CA GLU A 93 -6.02 10.99 -2.43
C GLU A 93 -4.52 11.26 -2.57
N THR A 94 -3.72 10.83 -1.60
CA THR A 94 -2.26 10.98 -1.65
C THR A 94 -1.68 10.16 -2.79
N ALA A 95 -2.14 8.92 -2.98
CA ALA A 95 -1.73 8.08 -4.10
C ALA A 95 -2.07 8.72 -5.46
N ARG A 96 -3.25 9.32 -5.61
CA ARG A 96 -3.64 10.05 -6.83
C ARG A 96 -2.71 11.24 -7.10
N ARG A 97 -2.38 12.02 -6.07
CA ARG A 97 -1.44 13.16 -6.19
C ARG A 97 -0.03 12.67 -6.53
N LEU A 98 0.43 11.60 -5.88
CA LEU A 98 1.74 11.02 -6.09
C LEU A 98 1.90 10.48 -7.52
N ARG A 99 0.89 9.80 -8.06
CA ARG A 99 0.87 9.34 -9.46
C ARG A 99 1.16 10.49 -10.43
N TRP A 100 0.48 11.62 -10.26
CA TRP A 100 0.69 12.80 -11.09
C TRP A 100 2.07 13.44 -10.88
N ALA A 101 2.55 13.51 -9.64
CA ALA A 101 3.86 14.06 -9.33
C ALA A 101 5.00 13.23 -9.96
N ILE A 102 4.90 11.89 -9.88
CA ILE A 102 5.86 10.97 -10.50
C ILE A 102 5.86 11.15 -12.02
N GLY A 103 4.69 11.16 -12.66
CA GLY A 103 4.57 11.36 -14.11
C GLY A 103 5.31 12.62 -14.58
N ARG A 104 5.03 13.77 -13.94
CA ARG A 104 5.70 15.04 -14.27
C ARG A 104 7.22 14.98 -14.09
N LEU A 105 7.70 14.33 -13.03
CA LEU A 105 9.14 14.21 -12.77
C LEU A 105 9.84 13.37 -13.84
N MET A 106 9.19 12.30 -14.32
CA MET A 106 9.74 11.46 -15.38
C MET A 106 9.76 12.17 -16.73
N GLU A 107 8.71 12.92 -17.08
CA GLU A 107 8.66 13.70 -18.32
C GLU A 107 9.72 14.82 -18.35
N ALA A 108 9.92 15.52 -17.22
CA ALA A 108 10.96 16.55 -17.10
C ALA A 108 12.38 15.99 -17.28
N LYS A 109 12.63 14.73 -16.88
CA LYS A 109 13.91 14.06 -17.11
C LYS A 109 14.15 13.76 -18.59
N SER A 110 13.09 13.45 -19.34
CA SER A 110 13.16 13.15 -20.78
C SER A 110 13.39 14.40 -21.64
N ALA A 111 12.87 15.56 -21.24
CA ALA A 111 13.02 16.83 -21.98
C ALA A 111 14.42 17.48 -21.86
N ARG A 112 15.29 16.96 -21.00
CA ARG A 112 16.65 17.48 -20.75
C ARG A 112 17.76 16.65 -21.43
N ARG A 113 17.38 15.77 -22.36
CA ARG A 113 18.29 14.97 -23.18
C ARG A 113 18.34 15.46 -24.61
#